data_AF-A0A831XT12-F1
#
_entry.id   AF-A0A831XT12-F1
#
_cell.length_a   1.000
_cell.length_b   1.000
_cell.length_c   1.000
_cell.angle_alpha   90.00
_cell.angle_beta   90.00
_cell.angle_gamma   90.00
#
_symmetry.space_group_name_H-M   'P 1'
#
loop_
_entity.id
_entity.type
_entity.pdbx_description
1 polymer ?
#
loop_
_entity_poly.entity_id
_entity_poly.type
_entity_poly.pdbx_seq_one_letter_code
_entity_poly.pdbx_strand_id
1 'polypeptide(L)'
;EARAMLRRLSGHTHRVYTGLALRDVETGQVVEGHERTDVTFRTLSDAAIDAFIDAVNPVDRAGAYTVDGPGTLLVECYNGCYQNVLGLPMVRLDALLGELGYSLFDWMHGPRTVFL
;
A
#
# COMPACT_ATOMS: atom_id res chain seq x y z
N GLU A 1 2.93 19.73 8.98
CA GLU A 1 2.71 18.36 9.49
C GLU A 1 3.57 17.32 8.77
N ALA A 2 3.61 17.30 7.43
CA ALA A 2 4.42 16.34 6.64
C ALA A 2 5.89 16.18 7.06
N ARG A 3 6.62 17.29 7.26
CA ARG A 3 8.03 17.29 7.72
C ARG A 3 8.23 16.54 9.04
N ALA A 4 7.35 16.77 10.02
CA ALA A 4 7.45 16.11 11.32
C ALA A 4 7.20 14.60 11.20
N MET A 5 6.26 14.20 10.33
CA MET A 5 5.99 12.80 10.04
C MET A 5 7.19 12.12 9.36
N LEU A 6 7.77 12.73 8.32
CA LEU A 6 8.94 12.19 7.62
C LEU A 6 10.16 12.08 8.54
N ARG A 7 10.40 13.07 9.41
CA ARG A 7 11.45 12.99 10.44
C ARG A 7 11.21 11.84 11.43
N ARG A 8 9.95 11.61 11.83
CA ARG A 8 9.59 10.52 12.74
C ARG A 8 9.81 9.14 12.11
N LEU A 9 9.50 9.00 10.83
CA LEU A 9 9.64 7.73 10.10
C LEU A 9 11.09 7.46 9.67
N SER A 10 11.87 8.50 9.38
CA SER A 10 13.27 8.40 8.97
C SER A 10 14.08 7.42 9.84
N GLY A 11 14.71 6.42 9.22
CA GLY A 11 15.54 5.42 9.88
C GLY A 11 14.78 4.39 10.73
N HIS A 12 13.45 4.38 10.68
CA HIS A 12 12.61 3.48 11.47
C HIS A 12 11.76 2.58 10.57
N THR A 13 11.34 1.45 11.15
CA THR A 13 10.32 0.58 10.57
C THR A 13 8.95 0.93 11.16
N HIS A 14 7.96 1.16 10.29
CA HIS A 14 6.56 1.32 10.67
C HIS A 14 5.68 0.31 9.94
N ARG A 15 4.42 0.20 10.38
CA ARG A 15 3.45 -0.75 9.84
C ARG A 15 2.41 -0.03 9.00
N VAL A 16 2.14 -0.57 7.82
CA VAL A 16 1.01 -0.17 6.98
C VAL A 16 -0.01 -1.29 6.97
N TYR A 17 -1.25 -0.93 7.29
CA TYR A 17 -2.40 -1.83 7.29
C TYR A 17 -3.41 -1.36 6.25
N THR A 18 -3.87 -2.26 5.39
CA THR A 18 -5.05 -2.05 4.54
C THR A 18 -6.12 -3.03 4.94
N GLY A 19 -7.27 -2.53 5.38
CA GLY A 19 -8.47 -3.32 5.64
C GLY A 19 -9.27 -3.55 4.35
N LEU A 20 -9.82 -4.75 4.21
CA LEU A 20 -10.72 -5.15 3.13
C LEU A 20 -12.01 -5.70 3.74
N ALA A 21 -13.14 -5.34 3.15
CA ALA A 21 -14.45 -5.91 3.45
C ALA A 21 -15.17 -6.19 2.14
N LEU A 22 -15.60 -7.44 1.94
CA LEU A 22 -16.33 -7.90 0.77
C LEU A 22 -17.71 -8.35 1.19
N ARG A 23 -18.70 -7.97 0.39
CA ARG A 23 -20.09 -8.41 0.56
C ARG A 23 -20.58 -9.03 -0.73
N ASP A 24 -20.92 -10.30 -0.67
CA ASP A 24 -21.69 -10.94 -1.72
C ASP A 24 -23.12 -10.38 -1.68
N VAL A 25 -23.55 -9.78 -2.78
CA VAL A 25 -24.87 -9.13 -2.89
C VAL A 25 -26.01 -10.12 -3.09
N GLU A 26 -25.72 -11.33 -3.59
CA GLU A 26 -26.71 -12.38 -3.84
C GLU A 26 -26.97 -13.19 -2.57
N THR A 27 -25.90 -13.65 -1.91
CA THR A 27 -26.03 -14.46 -0.68
C THR A 27 -26.14 -13.60 0.58
N GLY A 28 -25.68 -12.34 0.52
CA GLY A 28 -25.58 -11.45 1.68
C GLY A 28 -24.37 -11.76 2.58
N GLN A 29 -23.54 -12.75 2.25
CA GLN A 29 -22.35 -13.11 3.02
C GLN A 29 -21.34 -11.96 3.04
N VAL A 30 -20.72 -11.74 4.20
CA VAL A 30 -19.67 -10.73 4.39
C VAL A 30 -18.40 -11.43 4.87
N VAL A 31 -17.28 -11.09 4.26
CA VAL A 31 -15.94 -11.48 4.72
C VAL A 31 -15.08 -10.23 4.84
N GLU A 32 -14.24 -10.21 5.85
CA GLU A 32 -13.37 -9.08 6.15
C GLU A 32 -11.98 -9.58 6.52
N GLY A 33 -10.98 -8.75 6.22
CA GLY A 33 -9.61 -9.06 6.52
C GLY A 33 -8.73 -7.84 6.38
N HIS A 34 -7.45 -8.00 6.66
CA HIS A 34 -6.48 -6.94 6.43
C HIS A 34 -5.16 -7.55 5.96
N GLU A 35 -4.35 -6.70 5.33
CA GLU A 35 -2.95 -7.02 5.06
C GLU A 35 -2.04 -6.08 5.84
N ARG A 36 -0.91 -6.60 6.32
CA ARG A 36 0.08 -5.85 7.08
C ARG A 36 1.42 -5.91 6.37
N THR A 37 2.03 -4.75 6.17
CA THR A 37 3.39 -4.64 5.64
C THR A 37 4.24 -3.80 6.60
N ASP A 38 5.39 -4.34 6.98
CA ASP A 38 6.43 -3.57 7.68
C ASP A 38 7.25 -2.81 6.62
N VAL A 39 7.38 -1.50 6.77
CA VAL A 39 8.08 -0.60 5.84
C VAL A 39 9.22 0.07 6.59
N THR A 40 10.45 -0.13 6.13
CA THR A 40 11.63 0.50 6.73
C THR A 40 12.04 1.71 5.91
N PHE A 41 12.07 2.87 6.54
CA PHE A 41 12.57 4.09 5.92
C PHE A 41 14.08 4.16 6.01
N ARG A 42 14.67 4.71 4.95
CA ARG A 42 16.06 5.17 5.00
C ARG A 42 16.21 6.26 6.05
N THR A 43 17.44 6.46 6.51
CA THR A 43 17.76 7.68 7.26
C THR A 43 17.76 8.86 6.29
N LEU A 44 16.91 9.85 6.56
CA LEU A 44 16.72 11.05 5.74
C LEU A 44 17.39 12.25 6.41
N SER A 45 18.10 13.06 5.62
CA SER A 45 18.54 14.38 6.07
C SER A 45 17.41 15.40 5.98
N ASP A 46 17.50 16.47 6.75
CA ASP A 46 16.53 17.57 6.66
C ASP A 46 16.43 18.16 5.25
N ALA A 47 17.56 18.28 4.54
CA ALA A 47 17.57 18.74 3.16
C ALA A 47 16.82 17.81 2.20
N ALA A 48 16.92 16.49 2.41
CA ALA A 48 16.20 15.51 1.59
C ALA A 48 14.69 15.54 1.89
N ILE A 49 14.30 15.70 3.15
CA ILE A 49 12.90 15.84 3.56
C ILE A 49 12.29 17.08 2.89
N ASP A 50 13.04 18.17 2.83
CA ASP A 50 12.56 19.45 2.28
C ASP A 50 12.38 19.37 0.77
N ALA A 51 13.41 18.86 0.07
CA ALA A 51 13.34 18.61 -1.36
C ALA A 51 12.17 17.68 -1.73
N PHE A 52 11.91 16.67 -0.92
CA PHE A 52 10.77 15.76 -1.13
C PHE A 52 9.42 16.46 -0.96
N ILE A 53 9.25 17.22 0.12
CA ILE A 53 8.00 17.94 0.39
C ILE A 53 7.70 18.96 -0.71
N ASP A 54 8.72 19.70 -1.14
CA ASP A 54 8.59 20.70 -2.20
C ASP A 54 8.21 20.06 -3.54
N ALA A 55 8.75 18.88 -3.85
CA ALA A 55 8.46 18.16 -5.08
C ALA A 55 7.07 17.49 -5.10
N VAL A 56 6.63 16.93 -3.96
CA VAL A 56 5.45 16.03 -3.91
C VAL A 56 4.20 16.72 -3.38
N ASN A 57 4.33 17.84 -2.65
CA ASN A 57 3.23 18.53 -1.96
C ASN A 57 2.25 17.54 -1.28
N PRO A 58 2.71 16.73 -0.29
CA PRO A 58 2.06 15.48 0.13
C PRO A 58 0.83 15.65 1.06
N VAL A 59 -0.04 16.62 0.78
CA VAL A 59 -1.11 17.06 1.70
C VAL A 59 -2.24 16.03 1.89
N ASP A 60 -2.33 14.99 1.05
CA ASP A 60 -3.51 14.09 1.03
C ASP A 60 -3.16 12.59 1.10
N ARG A 61 -2.10 12.22 1.83
CA ARG A 61 -1.67 10.81 1.92
C ARG A 61 -1.41 10.38 3.36
N ALA A 62 -1.87 9.19 3.73
CA ALA A 62 -1.66 8.62 5.05
C ALA A 62 -0.15 8.52 5.35
N GLY A 63 0.30 9.20 6.40
CA GLY A 63 1.73 9.28 6.74
C GLY A 63 2.57 10.26 5.91
N ALA A 64 1.93 11.10 5.08
CA ALA A 64 2.55 12.16 4.28
C ALA A 64 3.59 11.69 3.23
N TYR A 65 3.46 10.45 2.74
CA TYR A 65 4.32 9.92 1.69
C TYR A 65 3.58 8.91 0.81
N THR A 66 4.21 8.53 -0.31
CA THR A 66 3.91 7.27 -1.01
C THR A 66 5.16 6.49 -1.29
N VAL A 67 4.94 5.27 -1.76
CA VAL A 67 5.97 4.34 -2.16
C VAL A 67 6.17 4.28 -3.68
N ASP A 68 5.37 5.03 -4.44
CA ASP A 68 5.48 5.20 -5.88
C ASP A 68 6.17 6.53 -6.24
N GLY A 69 6.60 6.66 -7.50
CA GLY A 69 7.23 7.87 -8.01
C GLY A 69 8.43 8.32 -7.14
N PRO A 70 8.54 9.62 -6.79
CA PRO A 70 9.61 10.14 -5.92
C PRO A 70 9.65 9.50 -4.53
N GLY A 71 8.53 8.94 -4.08
CA GLY A 71 8.39 8.28 -2.78
C GLY A 71 9.21 6.99 -2.63
N THR A 72 9.56 6.37 -3.76
CA THR A 72 10.48 5.22 -3.82
C THR A 72 11.84 5.50 -3.16
N LEU A 73 12.28 6.77 -3.13
CA LEU A 73 13.56 7.17 -2.54
C LEU A 73 13.56 7.17 -1.00
N LEU A 74 12.39 7.12 -0.37
CA LEU A 74 12.24 7.16 1.09
C LEU A 74 12.41 5.79 1.75
N VAL A 75 12.09 4.73 1.03
CA VAL A 75 11.99 3.37 1.59
C VAL A 75 13.26 2.57 1.30
N GLU A 76 13.77 1.92 2.34
CA GLU A 76 14.90 1.00 2.26
C GLU A 76 14.44 -0.42 1.90
N CYS A 77 13.41 -0.91 2.60
CA CYS A 77 12.86 -2.23 2.34
C CYS A 77 11.39 -2.37 2.76
N TYR A 78 10.74 -3.37 2.17
CA TYR A 78 9.40 -3.83 2.53
C TYR A 78 9.51 -5.26 3.06
N ASN A 79 8.85 -5.54 4.17
CA ASN A 79 8.61 -6.89 4.65
C ASN A 79 7.10 -7.13 4.69
N GLY A 80 6.59 -7.74 3.60
CA GLY A 80 5.17 -7.96 3.37
C GLY A 80 4.75 -7.60 1.94
N CYS A 81 3.48 -7.25 1.75
CA CYS A 81 2.91 -6.96 0.45
C CYS A 81 3.16 -5.51 0.03
N TYR A 82 3.79 -5.27 -1.12
CA TYR A 82 3.96 -3.92 -1.66
C TYR A 82 2.62 -3.28 -2.08
N GLN A 83 1.72 -4.05 -2.68
CA GLN A 83 0.40 -3.56 -3.09
C GLN A 83 -0.49 -3.18 -1.89
N ASN A 84 -0.25 -3.79 -0.71
CA ASN A 84 -0.84 -3.33 0.54
C ASN A 84 -0.42 -1.89 0.85
N VAL A 85 0.85 -1.52 0.62
CA VAL A 85 1.33 -0.16 0.88
C VAL A 85 0.80 0.85 -0.15
N LEU A 86 0.50 0.38 -1.37
CA LEU A 86 -0.23 1.16 -2.36
C LEU A 86 -1.73 1.32 -2.03
N GLY A 87 -2.28 0.48 -1.16
CA GLY A 87 -3.66 0.56 -0.67
C GLY A 87 -4.63 -0.49 -1.20
N LEU A 88 -4.18 -1.49 -1.97
CA LEU A 88 -5.01 -2.63 -2.37
C LEU A 88 -4.20 -3.93 -2.43
N PRO A 89 -4.19 -4.75 -1.36
CA PRO A 89 -3.45 -6.00 -1.32
C PRO A 89 -4.14 -7.09 -2.16
N MET A 90 -3.81 -7.19 -3.44
CA MET A 90 -4.49 -8.09 -4.40
C MET A 90 -4.48 -9.57 -3.98
N VAL A 91 -3.39 -10.07 -3.40
CA VAL A 91 -3.31 -11.45 -2.91
C VAL A 91 -4.27 -11.69 -1.74
N ARG A 92 -4.40 -10.72 -0.82
CA ARG A 92 -5.37 -10.78 0.28
C ARG A 92 -6.80 -10.70 -0.24
N LEU A 93 -7.03 -9.84 -1.23
CA LEU A 93 -8.32 -9.69 -1.89
C LEU A 93 -8.78 -11.01 -2.53
N ASP A 94 -7.91 -11.66 -3.29
CA ASP A 94 -8.20 -12.97 -3.90
C ASP A 94 -8.50 -14.05 -2.85
N ALA A 95 -7.73 -14.07 -1.75
CA ALA A 95 -8.00 -14.98 -0.65
C ALA A 95 -9.39 -14.77 -0.03
N LEU A 96 -9.80 -13.52 0.22
CA LEU A 96 -11.13 -13.20 0.74
C LEU A 96 -12.23 -13.51 -0.27
N LEU A 97 -12.02 -13.27 -1.57
CA LEU A 97 -12.94 -13.69 -2.62
C LEU A 97 -13.12 -15.21 -2.63
N GLY A 98 -12.04 -15.96 -2.39
CA GLY A 98 -12.08 -17.42 -2.28
C GLY A 98 -12.99 -17.92 -1.16
N GLU A 99 -13.08 -17.19 -0.04
CA GLU A 99 -14.02 -17.49 1.06
C GLU A 99 -15.49 -17.29 0.66
N LEU A 100 -15.75 -16.49 -0.38
CA LEU A 100 -17.06 -16.31 -1.01
C LEU A 100 -17.26 -17.22 -2.24
N GLY A 101 -16.28 -18.07 -2.57
CA GLY A 101 -16.34 -18.97 -3.72
C GLY A 101 -15.97 -18.33 -5.07
N TYR A 102 -15.34 -17.16 -5.07
CA TYR A 102 -14.85 -16.48 -6.28
C TYR A 102 -13.31 -16.49 -6.35
N SER A 103 -12.75 -16.47 -7.56
CA SER A 103 -11.30 -16.29 -7.76
C SER A 103 -11.04 -15.22 -8.81
N LEU A 104 -10.08 -14.32 -8.59
CA LEU A 104 -9.68 -13.33 -9.59
C LEU A 104 -9.11 -13.97 -10.85
N PHE A 105 -8.56 -15.19 -10.75
CA PHE A 105 -8.06 -15.93 -11.89
C PHE A 105 -9.17 -16.26 -12.90
N ASP A 106 -10.41 -16.44 -12.44
CA ASP A 106 -11.57 -16.72 -13.32
C ASP A 106 -11.90 -15.53 -14.24
N TRP A 107 -11.42 -14.33 -13.88
CA TRP A 107 -11.67 -13.08 -14.59
C TRP A 107 -10.49 -12.64 -15.47
N MET A 108 -9.44 -13.46 -15.56
CA MET A 108 -8.30 -13.15 -16.43
C MET A 108 -8.65 -13.39 -17.91
N HIS A 109 -8.52 -12.35 -18.73
CA HIS A 109 -8.82 -12.41 -20.17
C HIS A 109 -7.54 -12.27 -21.00
N GLY A 110 -7.05 -13.39 -21.55
CA GLY A 110 -5.81 -13.46 -22.32
C GLY A 110 -5.60 -12.37 -23.38
N PRO A 111 -6.59 -12.04 -24.23
CA PRO A 111 -6.44 -10.98 -25.25
C PRO A 111 -6.28 -9.56 -24.69
N ARG A 112 -6.58 -9.33 -23.41
CA ARG A 112 -6.41 -8.05 -22.71
C ARG A 112 -5.25 -8.06 -21.71
N THR A 113 -4.56 -9.19 -21.57
CA THR A 113 -3.39 -9.29 -20.69
C THR A 113 -2.22 -8.59 -21.36
N VAL A 114 -1.87 -7.41 -20.86
CA VAL A 114 -0.70 -6.66 -21.28
C VAL A 114 0.35 -6.80 -20.18
N PHE A 115 1.53 -7.31 -20.55
CA PHE A 115 2.71 -7.24 -19.69
C PHE A 115 3.43 -5.92 -19.99
N LEU A 116 3.72 -5.14 -18.95
CA LEU A 116 4.50 -3.90 -19.02
C LEU A 116 6.00 -4.20 -19.06
#